data_AF-A0A7V5FI99-F1
#
_entry.id   AF-A0A7V5FI99-F1
#
_cell.length_a   1.000
_cell.length_b   1.000
_cell.length_c   1.000
_cell.angle_alpha   90.00
_cell.angle_beta   90.00
_cell.angle_gamma   90.00
#
_symmetry.space_group_name_H-M   'P 1'
#
loop_
_entity.id
_entity.type
_entity.pdbx_description
1 polymer ?
#
loop_
_entity_poly.entity_id
_entity_poly.type
_entity_poly.pdbx_seq_one_letter_code
_entity_poly.pdbx_strand_id
1 'polypeptide(L)' 'MKQFDDIDIGILRRYDKPGPRYTSYPTAPVFSSDFGPEQFRNEIIQTNRAARKSDLSLYF' A
#
# COMPACT_ATOMS: atom_id res chain seq x y z
N MET A 1 -6.92 28.60 -13.58
CA MET A 1 -6.35 28.26 -12.26
C MET A 1 -7.51 27.85 -11.37
N LYS A 2 -7.43 26.71 -10.66
CA LYS A 2 -8.43 26.42 -9.61
C LYS A 2 -8.11 27.30 -8.41
N GLN A 3 -9.08 28.11 -8.01
CA GLN A 3 -8.95 29.00 -6.86
C GLN A 3 -9.25 28.20 -5.59
N PHE A 4 -8.46 28.43 -4.54
CA PHE A 4 -8.51 27.68 -3.29
C PHE A 4 -9.30 28.42 -2.20
N ASP A 5 -10.26 29.25 -2.61
CA ASP A 5 -10.95 30.20 -1.73
C ASP A 5 -11.69 29.50 -0.57
N ASP A 6 -12.03 28.21 -0.73
CA ASP A 6 -12.72 27.38 0.28
C ASP A 6 -11.79 26.47 1.10
N ILE A 7 -10.46 26.60 1.01
CA ILE A 7 -9.56 25.80 1.86
C ILE A 7 -9.54 26.37 3.28
N ASP A 8 -10.04 25.59 4.24
CA ASP A 8 -9.84 25.86 5.66
C ASP A 8 -8.39 25.55 6.09
N ILE A 9 -7.60 26.61 6.18
CA ILE A 9 -6.20 26.56 6.65
C ILE A 9 -6.10 26.03 8.09
N GLY A 10 -7.13 26.22 8.92
CA GLY A 10 -7.18 25.69 10.27
C GLY A 10 -7.18 24.17 10.30
N ILE A 11 -7.88 23.52 9.36
CA ILE A 11 -7.86 22.06 9.18
C ILE A 11 -6.46 21.59 8.78
N LEU A 12 -5.83 22.24 7.80
CA LEU A 12 -4.48 21.86 7.35
C LEU A 12 -3.48 21.91 8.50
N ARG A 13 -3.46 23.02 9.27
CA ARG A 13 -2.57 23.16 10.44
C ARG A 13 -2.84 22.12 11.53
N ARG A 14 -4.10 21.67 11.68
CA ARG A 14 -4.45 20.66 12.67
C ARG A 14 -3.86 19.28 12.34
N TYR A 15 -3.81 18.92 11.06
CA TYR A 15 -3.40 17.61 10.57
C TYR A 15 -2.01 17.56 9.94
N ASP A 16 -1.34 18.72 9.78
CA ASP A 16 0.07 18.82 9.40
C ASP A 16 0.97 18.38 10.57
N LYS A 17 0.92 17.08 10.86
CA LYS A 17 1.69 16.42 11.91
C LYS A 17 2.24 15.11 11.37
N PRO A 18 3.42 14.66 11.82
CA PRO A 18 3.92 13.33 11.48
C PRO A 18 2.91 12.26 11.88
N GLY A 19 2.40 11.52 10.90
CA GLY A 19 1.48 10.41 11.09
C GLY A 19 2.01 9.11 10.49
N PRO A 20 1.36 7.97 10.76
CA PRO A 20 1.66 6.71 10.09
C PRO A 20 1.58 6.90 8.57
N ARG A 21 2.62 6.49 7.85
CA ARG A 21 2.58 6.45 6.39
C ARG A 21 2.02 5.10 5.97
N TYR A 22 0.90 5.13 5.26
CA TYR A 22 0.33 3.93 4.63
C TYR A 22 1.11 3.63 3.35
N THR A 23 2.21 2.87 3.48
CA THR A 23 3.02 2.41 2.35
C THR A 23 2.43 1.16 1.68
N SER A 24 1.54 0.45 2.38
CA SER A 24 0.73 -0.65 1.88
C SER A 24 -0.59 -0.74 2.67
N TYR A 25 -1.58 -1.44 2.12
CA TYR A 25 -2.74 -1.89 2.87
C TYR A 25 -2.98 -3.38 2.61
N PRO A 26 -3.03 -4.22 3.67
CA PRO A 26 -2.87 -3.85 5.08
C PRO A 26 -1.39 -3.49 5.43
N THR A 27 -1.18 -2.88 6.60
CA THR A 27 0.14 -2.33 7.02
C THR A 27 1.06 -3.41 7.63
N ALA A 28 2.37 -3.17 7.66
CA ALA A 28 3.36 -4.15 8.17
C ALA A 28 3.05 -4.78 9.56
N PRO A 29 2.46 -4.08 10.54
CA PRO A 29 2.09 -4.68 11.83
C PRO A 29 1.11 -5.87 11.74
N VAL A 30 0.42 -6.06 10.62
CA VAL A 30 -0.46 -7.22 10.42
C VAL A 30 0.27 -8.45 9.88
N PHE A 31 1.57 -8.34 9.60
CA PHE A 31 2.34 -9.49 9.11
C PHE A 31 2.41 -10.56 10.19
N SER A 32 2.16 -11.81 9.79
CA SER A 32 2.20 -12.98 10.67
C SER A 32 3.31 -13.92 10.24
N SER A 33 3.91 -14.59 11.22
CA SER A 33 4.84 -15.72 11.01
C SER A 33 4.17 -16.95 10.40
N ASP A 34 2.84 -17.01 10.35
CA ASP A 34 2.10 -18.09 9.70
C ASP A 34 2.27 -18.07 8.17
N PHE A 35 2.65 -16.94 7.59
CA PHE A 35 2.98 -16.82 6.18
C PHE A 35 4.46 -17.16 5.95
N GLY A 36 4.71 -18.41 5.56
CA GLY A 36 6.05 -18.94 5.32
C GLY A 36 6.36 -19.25 3.86
N PRO A 37 7.45 -20.01 3.59
CA PRO A 37 7.92 -20.30 2.24
C PRO A 37 6.90 -21.03 1.35
N GLU A 38 6.11 -21.96 1.91
CA GLU A 38 5.11 -22.69 1.13
C GLU A 38 3.94 -21.79 0.73
N GLN A 39 3.48 -20.92 1.63
CA GLN A 39 2.46 -19.92 1.34
C GLN A 39 2.95 -18.96 0.24
N PHE A 40 4.21 -18.52 0.32
CA PHE A 40 4.81 -17.66 -0.70
C PHE A 40 4.84 -18.31 -2.08
N ARG A 41 5.28 -19.58 -2.19
CA ARG A 41 5.27 -20.32 -3.46
C ARG A 41 3.87 -20.49 -4.02
N ASN A 42 2.91 -20.83 -3.15
CA ASN A 42 1.51 -20.99 -3.56
C ASN A 42 0.93 -19.68 -4.09
N GLU A 43 1.23 -18.54 -3.44
CA GLU A 43 0.75 -17.22 -3.87
C GLU A 43 1.31 -16.82 -5.24
N ILE A 44 2.60 -17.09 -5.51
CA ILE A 44 3.20 -16.88 -6.84
C ILE A 44 2.45 -17.69 -7.89
N ILE A 45 2.19 -18.98 -7.64
CA ILE A 45 1.45 -19.83 -8.58
C ILE A 45 0.04 -19.30 -8.80
N GLN A 46 -0.68 -18.95 -7.73
CA GLN A 46 -2.07 -18.50 -7.81
C GLN A 46 -2.22 -17.20 -8.61
N THR A 47 -1.41 -16.19 -8.29
CA THR A 47 -1.44 -14.88 -8.95
C THR A 47 -1.04 -14.93 -10.43
N ASN A 48 -0.27 -15.95 -10.84
CA ASN A 48 0.15 -16.15 -12.23
C ASN A 48 -0.82 -17.00 -13.08
N ARG A 49 -1.94 -17.47 -12.52
CA ARG A 49 -2.96 -18.24 -13.27
C ARG A 49 -3.86 -17.38 -14.15
N ALA A 50 -3.90 -16.07 -13.95
CA ALA A 50 -4.75 -15.18 -14.74
C ALA A 50 -4.34 -15.19 -16.23
N ALA A 51 -5.33 -15.19 -17.11
CA ALA A 51 -5.11 -15.18 -18.56
C ALA A 51 -4.32 -13.94 -19.02
N ARG A 52 -4.53 -12.80 -18.35
CA ARG A 52 -3.72 -11.59 -18.49
C ARG A 52 -2.83 -11.46 -17.27
N LYS A 53 -1.52 -11.61 -17.46
CA LYS A 53 -0.50 -11.47 -16.41
C LYS A 53 -0.06 -10.02 -16.31
N SER A 54 0.26 -9.58 -15.10
CA SER A 54 0.92 -8.30 -14.86
C SER A 54 2.42 -8.42 -15.14
N ASP A 55 3.06 -7.31 -15.53
CA ASP A 55 4.51 -7.26 -15.66
C ASP A 55 5.21 -7.39 -14.29
N LEU A 56 6.46 -7.86 -14.29
CA LEU A 56 7.26 -8.03 -13.09
C LEU A 56 8.05 -6.76 -12.76
N SER A 57 7.86 -6.23 -11.55
CA SER A 57 8.69 -5.17 -10.97
C SER A 57 9.71 -5.78 -10.01
N LEU A 58 10.96 -5.32 -10.06
CA LEU A 58 12.06 -5.79 -9.20
C LEU A 58 12.57 -4.65 -8.33
N TYR A 59 12.72 -4.91 -7.04
CA TYR A 59 13.33 -4.00 -6.05
C TYR A 59 14.64 -4.63 -5.55
N PHE A 60 15.74 -3.87 -5.57
CA PHE A 60 17.09 -4.30 -5.21
C PHE A 60 17.56 -3.61 -3.93
#